data_AF-A0A1Z3N7T7-F1
#
_entry.id   AF-A0A1Z3N7T7-F1
#
_cell.length_a   1.000
_cell.length_b   1.000
_cell.length_c   1.000
_cell.angle_alpha   90.00
_cell.angle_beta   90.00
_cell.angle_gamma   90.00
#
_symmetry.space_group_name_H-M   'P 1'
#
loop_
_entity.id
_entity.type
_entity.pdbx_description
1 polymer ?
#
loop_
_entity_poly.entity_id
_entity_poly.type
_entity_poly.pdbx_seq_one_letter_code
_entity_poly.pdbx_strand_id
1 'polypeptide(L)'
;MKNLNNHGLTAVELVIGVGLVAILTSVVVTTQLTVTKDQVKMTKELEDSIDTKLAERILFSDFNNVDPSYNNLTVKDDSGKMFFDYYPDVPANAIKNGLERNATLSLTGRKEFVIMTQDPAAGGVLVYDPVFAYEVGPAPDDFNVAASLTFKGLNYNDKVASQRPAMWNTGRTVMLDTPARLRPLVNGVANMQVAPRSPIYVGTVHGISTVSDSNISTYVNMNHPETGEHLASADLFLRRAPSIGGGQSLIRLRAVHLIKYYLEEMKETGSTQRMARLYKVSYAEGRWGTPVLLADRVEKLSLRRDSILKRMIYFKVKKVDTTKTASL
;
A
#
# COMPACT_ATOMS: atom_id res chain seq x y z
N MET A 1 10.71 57.52 67.98
CA MET A 1 9.87 56.29 67.91
C MET A 1 8.76 56.55 66.91
N LYS A 2 8.65 55.73 65.86
CA LYS A 2 7.60 55.83 64.83
C LYS A 2 6.29 55.31 65.43
N ASN A 3 5.26 56.15 65.50
CA ASN A 3 3.90 55.71 65.80
C ASN A 3 3.36 54.89 64.62
N LEU A 4 3.30 53.57 64.78
CA LEU A 4 2.46 52.70 63.97
C LEU A 4 1.03 52.88 64.47
N ASN A 5 0.18 53.47 63.63
CA ASN A 5 -1.22 53.71 63.92
C ASN A 5 -1.99 52.38 63.79
N ASN A 6 -2.32 51.74 64.92
CA ASN A 6 -3.15 50.54 64.98
C ASN A 6 -4.64 50.92 65.10
N HIS A 7 -5.26 51.36 64.01
CA HIS A 7 -6.72 51.31 63.90
C HIS A 7 -7.10 49.93 63.38
N GLY A 8 -7.87 49.17 64.17
CA GLY A 8 -8.40 47.88 63.76
C GLY A 8 -9.27 48.02 62.51
N LEU A 9 -9.14 47.08 61.56
CA LEU A 9 -9.91 47.03 60.32
C LEU A 9 -11.41 47.18 60.60
N THR A 10 -12.07 48.07 59.87
CA THR A 10 -13.53 48.18 59.93
C THR A 10 -14.19 47.00 59.19
N ALA A 11 -15.33 46.53 59.66
CA ALA A 11 -16.04 45.39 59.05
C ALA A 11 -16.33 45.58 57.55
N VAL A 12 -16.50 46.83 57.12
CA VAL A 12 -16.70 47.21 55.70
C VAL A 12 -15.42 46.99 54.87
N GLU A 13 -14.25 47.37 55.37
CA GLU A 13 -12.96 47.10 54.70
C GLU A 13 -12.68 45.60 54.60
N LEU A 14 -13.10 44.82 55.60
CA LEU A 14 -12.95 43.38 55.61
C LEU A 14 -13.85 42.70 54.56
N VAL A 15 -15.10 43.15 54.41
CA VAL A 15 -16.03 42.65 53.36
C VAL A 15 -15.55 43.03 51.95
N ILE A 16 -15.09 44.27 51.75
CA ILE A 16 -14.54 44.72 50.46
C ILE A 16 -13.26 43.95 50.13
N GLY A 17 -12.38 43.74 51.11
CA GLY A 17 -11.15 42.96 50.95
C GLY A 17 -11.44 41.51 50.56
N VAL A 18 -12.36 40.84 51.25
CA VAL A 18 -12.76 39.45 50.94
C VAL A 18 -13.42 39.36 49.56
N GLY A 19 -14.27 40.32 49.20
CA GLY A 19 -14.90 40.38 47.87
C GLY A 19 -13.91 40.52 46.73
N LEU A 20 -12.93 41.43 46.87
CA LEU A 20 -11.85 41.62 45.88
C LEU A 20 -10.98 40.37 45.74
N VAL A 21 -10.63 39.72 46.85
CA VAL A 21 -9.86 38.46 46.85
C VAL A 21 -10.65 37.34 46.18
N ALA A 22 -11.95 37.21 46.44
CA ALA A 22 -12.79 36.19 45.81
C ALA A 22 -12.89 36.38 44.28
N ILE A 23 -13.01 37.62 43.81
CA ILE A 23 -13.03 37.93 42.37
C ILE A 23 -11.66 37.63 41.74
N LEU A 24 -10.56 38.08 42.35
CA LEU A 24 -9.21 37.79 41.87
C LEU A 24 -8.94 36.29 41.79
N THR A 25 -9.33 35.55 42.82
CA THR A 25 -9.17 34.08 42.87
C THR A 25 -10.01 33.42 41.78
N SER A 26 -11.26 33.85 41.58
CA SER A 26 -12.13 33.32 40.53
C SER A 26 -11.58 33.60 39.12
N VAL A 27 -11.05 34.81 38.90
CA VAL A 27 -10.39 35.14 37.63
C VAL A 27 -9.19 34.21 37.42
N VAL A 28 -8.26 34.13 38.38
CA VAL A 28 -7.07 33.27 38.27
C VAL A 28 -7.43 31.80 38.03
N VAL A 29 -8.42 31.26 38.75
CA VAL A 29 -8.88 29.88 38.55
C VAL A 29 -9.49 29.71 37.17
N THR A 30 -10.28 30.67 36.69
CA THR A 30 -10.88 30.62 35.35
C THR A 30 -9.79 30.69 34.27
N THR A 31 -8.79 31.56 34.41
CA THR A 31 -7.67 31.62 33.47
C THR A 31 -6.85 30.35 33.49
N GLN A 32 -6.57 29.77 34.66
CA GLN A 32 -5.86 28.50 34.79
C GLN A 32 -6.64 27.35 34.14
N LEU A 33 -7.96 27.28 34.35
CA LEU A 33 -8.82 26.28 33.72
C LEU A 33 -8.80 26.42 32.19
N THR A 34 -8.91 27.64 31.67
CA THR A 34 -8.85 27.91 30.22
C THR A 34 -7.49 27.54 29.65
N VAL A 35 -6.39 27.97 30.28
CA VAL A 35 -5.02 27.64 29.84
C VAL A 35 -4.79 26.12 29.87
N THR A 36 -5.28 25.43 30.90
CA THR A 36 -5.17 23.96 30.99
C THR A 36 -5.98 23.27 29.89
N LYS A 37 -7.22 23.73 29.62
CA LYS A 37 -8.04 23.22 28.52
C LYS A 37 -7.36 23.44 27.17
N ASP A 38 -6.78 24.62 26.96
CA ASP A 38 -6.06 24.96 25.72
C ASP A 38 -4.78 24.13 25.56
N GLN A 39 -4.02 23.91 26.63
CA GLN A 39 -2.84 23.04 26.61
C GLN A 39 -3.20 21.58 26.29
N VAL A 40 -4.25 21.04 26.91
CA VAL A 40 -4.73 19.68 26.63
C VAL A 40 -5.21 19.56 25.18
N LYS A 41 -5.98 20.54 24.70
CA LYS A 41 -6.44 20.59 23.32
C LYS A 41 -5.26 20.64 22.33
N MET A 42 -4.30 21.53 22.57
CA MET A 42 -3.11 21.68 21.73
C MET A 42 -2.25 20.42 21.72
N THR A 43 -2.08 19.78 22.88
CA THR A 43 -1.33 18.51 22.99
C THR A 43 -2.03 17.42 22.16
N LYS A 44 -3.35 17.30 22.27
CA LYS A 44 -4.13 16.34 21.50
C LYS A 44 -4.08 16.59 20.00
N GLU A 45 -4.20 17.85 19.57
CA GLU A 45 -4.06 18.23 18.16
C GLU A 45 -2.66 17.93 17.61
N LEU A 46 -1.61 18.12 18.43
CA LEU A 46 -0.23 17.77 18.08
C LEU A 46 -0.04 16.26 17.94
N GLU A 47 -0.51 15.47 18.91
CA GLU A 47 -0.47 14.00 18.85
C GLU A 47 -1.23 13.49 17.61
N ASP A 48 -2.44 13.99 17.37
CA ASP A 48 -3.24 13.61 16.20
C ASP A 48 -2.56 13.94 14.87
N SER A 49 -1.86 15.08 14.82
CA SER A 49 -1.06 15.51 13.66
C SER A 49 0.16 14.63 13.44
N ILE A 50 0.90 14.29 14.51
CA ILE A 50 2.08 13.41 14.45
C ILE A 50 1.68 12.04 13.91
N ASP A 51 0.64 11.42 14.45
CA ASP A 51 0.17 10.11 14.01
C ASP A 51 -0.25 10.12 12.55
N THR A 52 -0.99 11.15 12.13
CA THR A 52 -1.41 11.31 10.74
C THR A 52 -0.21 11.45 9.81
N LYS A 53 0.82 12.21 10.21
CA LYS A 53 2.04 12.39 9.41
C LYS A 53 2.90 11.14 9.34
N LEU A 54 3.00 10.36 10.41
CA LEU A 54 3.67 9.08 10.40
C LEU A 54 2.95 8.09 9.48
N ALA A 55 1.62 8.00 9.58
CA ALA A 55 0.80 7.18 8.68
C ALA A 55 0.99 7.58 7.21
N GLU A 56 0.91 8.88 6.90
CA GLU A 56 1.11 9.42 5.55
C GLU A 56 2.52 9.15 5.01
N ARG A 57 3.55 9.20 5.87
CA ARG A 57 4.92 8.87 5.48
C ARG A 57 5.09 7.39 5.13
N ILE A 58 4.47 6.49 5.90
CA ILE A 58 4.49 5.05 5.60
C ILE A 58 3.75 4.79 4.27
N LEU A 59 2.55 5.35 4.11
CA LEU A 59 1.79 5.27 2.85
C LEU A 59 2.63 5.79 1.67
N PHE A 60 3.29 6.94 1.83
CA PHE A 60 4.18 7.50 0.81
C PHE A 60 5.27 6.51 0.38
N SER A 61 5.98 5.92 1.35
CA SER A 61 7.05 4.96 1.09
C SER A 61 6.55 3.72 0.33
N ASP A 62 5.36 3.22 0.71
CA ASP A 62 4.77 2.05 0.07
C ASP A 62 4.30 2.39 -1.37
N PHE A 63 3.58 3.49 -1.54
CA PHE A 63 3.08 3.93 -2.86
C PHE A 63 4.20 4.34 -3.82
N ASN A 64 5.35 4.80 -3.32
CA ASN A 64 6.50 5.10 -4.19
C ASN A 64 7.10 3.83 -4.82
N ASN A 65 6.92 2.66 -4.20
CA ASN A 65 7.43 1.37 -4.67
C ASN A 65 6.34 0.50 -5.33
N VAL A 66 5.20 1.09 -5.70
CA VAL A 66 4.00 0.37 -6.18
C VAL A 66 4.04 0.00 -7.66
N ASP A 67 5.19 0.17 -8.34
CA ASP A 67 5.35 -0.15 -9.76
C ASP A 67 4.83 -1.55 -10.14
N PRO A 68 5.07 -2.62 -9.33
CA PRO A 68 4.54 -3.96 -9.60
C PRO A 68 3.01 -4.04 -9.64
N SER A 69 2.29 -3.09 -9.05
CA SER A 69 0.82 -3.10 -9.04
C SER A 69 0.21 -2.70 -10.38
N TYR A 70 0.85 -1.79 -11.12
CA TYR A 70 0.28 -1.23 -12.35
C TYR A 70 0.03 -2.32 -13.39
N ASN A 71 -1.21 -2.38 -13.88
CA ASN A 71 -1.72 -3.35 -14.86
C ASN A 71 -1.71 -4.83 -14.42
N ASN A 72 -1.30 -5.10 -13.18
CA ASN A 72 -1.13 -6.46 -12.65
C ASN A 72 -2.13 -6.79 -11.53
N LEU A 73 -2.60 -5.79 -10.78
CA LEU A 73 -3.61 -5.99 -9.73
C LEU A 73 -5.05 -5.81 -10.24
N THR A 74 -5.96 -6.62 -9.71
CA THR A 74 -7.41 -6.59 -10.01
C THR A 74 -8.23 -5.71 -9.06
N VAL A 75 -7.56 -4.80 -8.35
CA VAL A 75 -8.19 -3.92 -7.36
C VAL A 75 -9.05 -2.88 -8.07
N LYS A 76 -10.36 -2.93 -7.84
CA LYS A 76 -11.32 -1.97 -8.39
C LYS A 76 -11.26 -0.63 -7.67
N ASP A 77 -11.81 0.42 -8.24
CA ASP A 77 -12.00 1.74 -7.63
C ASP A 77 -13.47 1.90 -7.17
N ASP A 78 -13.86 3.08 -6.69
CA ASP A 78 -15.23 3.35 -6.22
C ASP A 78 -16.25 3.32 -7.37
N SER A 79 -15.82 3.46 -8.63
CA SER A 79 -16.64 3.36 -9.84
C SER A 79 -16.67 1.95 -10.46
N GLY A 80 -16.01 0.97 -9.83
CA GLY A 80 -15.93 -0.41 -10.29
C GLY A 80 -14.87 -0.67 -11.38
N LYS A 81 -14.04 0.31 -11.74
CA LYS A 81 -12.95 0.19 -12.73
C LYS A 81 -11.65 -0.24 -12.05
N MET A 82 -10.72 -0.84 -12.77
CA MET A 82 -9.43 -1.19 -12.17
C MET A 82 -8.65 0.08 -11.79
N PHE A 83 -8.27 0.17 -10.51
CA PHE A 83 -7.58 1.34 -9.94
C PHE A 83 -6.15 1.44 -10.48
N PHE A 84 -5.49 0.31 -10.73
CA PHE A 84 -4.10 0.23 -11.18
C PHE A 84 -3.93 0.17 -12.70
N ASP A 85 -4.98 0.40 -13.48
CA ASP A 85 -4.86 0.52 -14.94
C ASP A 85 -3.97 1.72 -15.31
N TYR A 86 -3.06 1.50 -16.23
CA TYR A 86 -2.07 2.45 -16.70
C TYR A 86 -1.87 2.34 -18.20
N TYR A 87 -2.13 3.44 -18.90
CA TYR A 87 -2.04 3.55 -20.36
C TYR A 87 -0.87 4.46 -20.72
N PRO A 88 0.31 3.91 -21.03
CA PRO A 88 1.50 4.72 -21.34
C PRO A 88 1.50 5.32 -22.76
N ASP A 89 0.73 4.73 -23.67
CA ASP A 89 0.92 4.81 -25.13
C ASP A 89 -0.35 5.22 -25.88
N VAL A 90 -1.42 5.58 -25.14
CA VAL A 90 -2.71 5.96 -25.71
C VAL A 90 -3.02 7.40 -25.29
N PRO A 91 -3.42 8.29 -26.22
CA PRO A 91 -3.78 9.65 -25.87
C PRO A 91 -5.09 9.68 -25.05
N ALA A 92 -5.23 10.70 -24.21
CA ALA A 92 -6.36 10.84 -23.27
C ALA A 92 -7.74 10.75 -23.94
N ASN A 93 -7.88 11.29 -25.14
CA ASN A 93 -9.13 11.31 -25.92
C ASN A 93 -9.59 9.93 -26.40
N ALA A 94 -8.67 8.96 -26.53
CA ALA A 94 -8.99 7.62 -26.97
C ALA A 94 -9.56 6.75 -25.82
N ILE A 95 -9.42 7.17 -24.56
CA ILE A 95 -9.92 6.43 -23.39
C ILE A 95 -11.28 6.98 -22.96
N LYS A 96 -12.35 6.30 -23.39
CA LYS A 96 -13.74 6.70 -23.11
C LYS A 96 -14.18 6.53 -21.65
N ASN A 97 -13.45 5.71 -20.87
CA ASN A 97 -13.88 5.25 -19.56
C ASN A 97 -13.47 6.18 -18.40
N GLY A 98 -13.21 7.47 -18.66
CA GLY A 98 -12.77 8.43 -17.66
C GLY A 98 -11.32 8.19 -17.21
N LEU A 99 -10.59 9.28 -16.98
CA LEU A 99 -9.16 9.23 -16.69
C LEU A 99 -8.87 9.09 -15.20
N GLU A 100 -9.74 9.61 -14.34
CA GLU A 100 -9.53 9.62 -12.90
C GLU A 100 -9.86 8.26 -12.26
N ARG A 101 -9.20 7.95 -11.15
CA ARG A 101 -9.50 6.79 -10.30
C ARG A 101 -9.56 7.25 -8.85
N ASN A 102 -10.64 6.91 -8.16
CA ASN A 102 -10.83 7.23 -6.74
C ASN A 102 -11.17 5.95 -5.99
N ALA A 103 -10.48 5.69 -4.87
CA ALA A 103 -10.78 4.59 -3.97
C ALA A 103 -10.85 5.13 -2.54
N THR A 104 -11.99 4.91 -1.88
CA THR A 104 -12.24 5.45 -0.54
C THR A 104 -12.47 4.32 0.44
N LEU A 105 -11.56 4.16 1.41
CA LEU A 105 -11.76 3.26 2.53
C LEU A 105 -12.57 3.99 3.60
N SER A 106 -13.69 3.40 4.03
CA SER A 106 -14.55 3.91 5.11
C SER A 106 -15.31 2.76 5.78
N LEU A 107 -15.80 2.96 7.01
CA LEU A 107 -16.52 1.92 7.75
C LEU A 107 -17.85 1.50 7.10
N THR A 108 -18.49 2.39 6.35
CA THR A 108 -19.77 2.16 5.67
C THR A 108 -19.62 1.67 4.23
N GLY A 109 -18.42 1.79 3.65
CA GLY A 109 -18.13 1.39 2.28
C GLY A 109 -17.06 0.31 2.20
N ARG A 110 -16.11 0.50 1.29
CA ARG A 110 -14.94 -0.37 1.17
C ARG A 110 -14.11 -0.30 2.45
N LYS A 111 -13.77 -1.46 3.02
CA LYS A 111 -12.96 -1.53 4.25
C LYS A 111 -11.50 -1.86 4.01
N GLU A 112 -11.14 -2.36 2.83
CA GLU A 112 -9.77 -2.77 2.52
C GLU A 112 -9.29 -2.31 1.14
N PHE A 113 -7.98 -2.15 1.02
CA PHE A 113 -7.30 -1.82 -0.23
C PHE A 113 -5.94 -2.52 -0.28
N VAL A 114 -5.68 -3.22 -1.37
CA VAL A 114 -4.47 -4.04 -1.54
C VAL A 114 -3.54 -3.37 -2.56
N ILE A 115 -2.25 -3.39 -2.26
CA ILE A 115 -1.19 -2.96 -3.17
C ILE A 115 -0.10 -4.03 -3.23
N MET A 116 0.69 -3.98 -4.29
CA MET A 116 1.90 -4.76 -4.46
C MET A 116 3.09 -3.80 -4.62
N THR A 117 4.06 -3.93 -3.73
CA THR A 117 5.26 -3.10 -3.72
C THR A 117 6.49 -3.93 -3.99
N GLN A 118 7.52 -3.33 -4.59
CA GLN A 118 8.84 -3.95 -4.63
C GLN A 118 9.46 -3.91 -3.23
N ASP A 119 10.16 -4.98 -2.84
CA ASP A 119 10.96 -5.01 -1.62
C ASP A 119 12.37 -4.44 -1.88
N PRO A 120 12.68 -3.19 -1.48
CA PRO A 120 14.02 -2.64 -1.67
C PRO A 120 15.07 -3.36 -0.81
N ALA A 121 14.69 -3.97 0.32
CA ALA A 121 15.62 -4.68 1.19
C ALA A 121 16.08 -6.02 0.58
N ALA A 122 15.33 -6.56 -0.39
CA ALA A 122 15.72 -7.72 -1.18
C ALA A 122 16.73 -7.41 -2.29
N GLY A 123 16.98 -6.12 -2.54
CA GLY A 123 17.75 -5.63 -3.69
C GLY A 123 16.87 -5.22 -4.87
N GLY A 124 17.54 -4.70 -5.91
CA GLY A 124 16.91 -4.30 -7.16
C GLY A 124 16.42 -5.49 -7.99
N VAL A 125 15.79 -5.18 -9.12
CA VAL A 125 15.35 -6.17 -10.11
C VAL A 125 16.56 -6.95 -10.65
N LEU A 126 16.43 -8.27 -10.72
CA LEU A 126 17.40 -9.16 -11.35
C LEU A 126 16.94 -9.45 -12.79
N VAL A 127 17.81 -9.25 -13.77
CA VAL A 127 17.60 -9.77 -15.12
C VAL A 127 17.91 -11.27 -15.08
N TYR A 128 16.91 -12.09 -15.32
CA TYR A 128 16.96 -13.53 -15.20
C TYR A 128 17.08 -14.18 -16.58
N ASP A 129 18.09 -15.04 -16.75
CA ASP A 129 18.22 -15.88 -17.94
C ASP A 129 17.42 -17.18 -17.73
N PRO A 130 16.41 -17.47 -18.57
CA PRO A 130 15.61 -18.70 -18.47
C PRO A 130 16.45 -19.97 -18.46
N VAL A 131 17.59 -20.01 -19.16
CA VAL A 131 18.43 -21.21 -19.29
C VAL A 131 18.86 -21.73 -17.91
N PHE A 132 19.05 -20.84 -16.93
CA PHE A 132 19.42 -21.23 -15.58
C PHE A 132 18.34 -22.01 -14.82
N ALA A 133 17.09 -22.00 -15.27
CA ALA A 133 16.01 -22.77 -14.65
C ALA A 133 15.96 -24.24 -15.08
N TYR A 134 16.67 -24.59 -16.16
CA TYR A 134 16.51 -25.87 -16.85
C TYR A 134 17.79 -26.69 -16.82
N GLU A 135 17.60 -28.01 -16.80
CA GLU A 135 18.62 -28.97 -17.22
C GLU A 135 18.39 -29.28 -18.71
N VAL A 136 19.44 -29.06 -19.50
CA VAL A 136 19.45 -29.37 -20.94
C VAL A 136 19.90 -30.82 -21.11
N GLY A 137 19.08 -31.62 -21.77
CA GLY A 137 19.42 -33.00 -22.11
C GLY A 137 20.51 -33.12 -23.18
N PRO A 138 20.86 -34.34 -23.60
CA PRO A 138 21.84 -34.55 -24.67
C PRO A 138 21.38 -33.84 -25.95
N ALA A 139 22.35 -33.31 -26.70
CA ALA A 139 22.09 -32.71 -28.00
C ALA A 139 21.54 -33.80 -28.95
N PRO A 140 20.43 -33.55 -29.65
CA PRO A 140 19.91 -34.49 -30.63
C PRO A 140 20.84 -34.56 -31.85
N ASP A 141 20.83 -35.70 -32.54
CA ASP A 141 21.65 -35.91 -33.75
C ASP A 141 21.21 -35.03 -34.94
N ASP A 142 19.97 -34.53 -34.92
CA ASP A 142 19.43 -33.57 -35.90
C ASP A 142 19.44 -32.14 -35.32
N PHE A 143 20.15 -31.24 -35.99
CA PHE A 143 20.24 -29.81 -35.65
C PHE A 143 18.88 -29.09 -35.65
N ASN A 144 17.86 -29.63 -36.33
CA ASN A 144 16.52 -29.05 -36.38
C ASN A 144 15.63 -29.51 -35.22
N VAL A 145 16.08 -30.48 -34.42
CA VAL A 145 15.36 -30.96 -33.25
C VAL A 145 15.90 -30.23 -32.02
N ALA A 146 15.02 -29.68 -31.20
CA ALA A 146 15.45 -29.07 -29.94
C ALA A 146 15.81 -30.16 -28.92
N ALA A 147 16.91 -29.94 -28.17
CA ALA A 147 17.22 -30.79 -27.02
C ALA A 147 16.10 -30.73 -25.97
N SER A 148 15.91 -31.82 -25.22
CA SER A 148 14.92 -31.86 -24.15
C SER A 148 15.28 -30.88 -23.03
N LEU A 149 14.31 -30.10 -22.56
CA LEU A 149 14.46 -29.15 -21.46
C LEU A 149 13.63 -29.58 -20.25
N THR A 150 14.29 -29.90 -19.13
CA THR A 150 13.63 -30.27 -17.87
C THR A 150 13.72 -29.12 -16.89
N PHE A 151 12.57 -28.61 -16.42
CA PHE A 151 12.55 -27.55 -15.42
C PHE A 151 13.02 -28.10 -14.06
N LYS A 152 14.03 -27.47 -13.47
CA LYS A 152 14.55 -27.82 -12.14
C LYS A 152 14.10 -26.85 -11.06
N GLY A 153 14.00 -25.57 -11.39
CA GLY A 153 13.64 -24.51 -10.45
C GLY A 153 14.35 -23.21 -10.79
N LEU A 154 13.77 -22.08 -10.39
CA LEU A 154 14.32 -20.76 -10.69
C LEU A 154 15.71 -20.52 -10.08
N ASN A 155 16.00 -21.14 -8.93
CA ASN A 155 17.30 -21.09 -8.27
C ASN A 155 18.05 -22.43 -8.37
N TYR A 156 17.91 -23.14 -9.49
CA TYR A 156 18.74 -24.30 -9.78
C TYR A 156 20.23 -23.89 -9.77
N ASN A 157 21.08 -24.70 -9.13
CA ASN A 157 22.52 -24.40 -8.90
C ASN A 157 22.78 -23.03 -8.25
N ASP A 158 21.88 -22.58 -7.37
CA ASP A 158 22.00 -21.34 -6.59
C ASP A 158 22.23 -20.08 -7.44
N LYS A 159 21.74 -20.06 -8.68
CA LYS A 159 21.99 -18.95 -9.62
C LYS A 159 21.36 -17.62 -9.19
N VAL A 160 20.23 -17.67 -8.50
CA VAL A 160 19.58 -16.46 -7.95
C VAL A 160 20.19 -16.11 -6.60
N ALA A 161 20.33 -17.07 -5.70
CA ALA A 161 20.85 -16.86 -4.36
C ALA A 161 22.30 -16.35 -4.36
N SER A 162 23.14 -16.79 -5.30
CA SER A 162 24.52 -16.30 -5.47
C SER A 162 24.61 -14.83 -5.88
N GLN A 163 23.63 -14.32 -6.63
CA GLN A 163 23.61 -12.92 -7.09
C GLN A 163 22.81 -12.00 -6.16
N ARG A 164 21.73 -12.55 -5.57
CA ARG A 164 20.73 -11.86 -4.75
C ARG A 164 20.27 -12.78 -3.61
N PRO A 165 21.11 -12.99 -2.58
CA PRO A 165 20.76 -13.91 -1.48
C PRO A 165 19.52 -13.45 -0.71
N ALA A 166 19.36 -12.14 -0.49
CA ALA A 166 18.19 -11.57 0.17
C ALA A 166 16.88 -11.75 -0.62
N MET A 167 16.94 -11.90 -1.95
CA MET A 167 15.78 -12.15 -2.79
C MET A 167 15.31 -13.61 -2.68
N TRP A 168 16.24 -14.54 -2.49
CA TRP A 168 15.95 -15.98 -2.49
C TRP A 168 15.88 -16.57 -1.07
N ASN A 169 15.02 -15.98 -0.24
CA ASN A 169 14.79 -16.43 1.12
C ASN A 169 13.44 -17.15 1.22
N THR A 170 13.38 -18.31 1.89
CA THR A 170 12.15 -19.10 1.99
C THR A 170 11.01 -18.27 2.57
N GLY A 171 9.81 -18.41 2.00
CA GLY A 171 8.62 -17.66 2.43
C GLY A 171 8.49 -16.25 1.83
N ARG A 172 9.51 -15.77 1.10
CA ARG A 172 9.46 -14.51 0.36
C ARG A 172 8.65 -14.65 -0.92
N THR A 173 7.86 -13.62 -1.24
CA THR A 173 7.13 -13.56 -2.50
C THR A 173 8.00 -12.92 -3.57
N VAL A 174 8.09 -13.59 -4.72
CA VAL A 174 8.81 -13.10 -5.90
C VAL A 174 7.86 -13.03 -7.09
N MET A 175 8.17 -12.12 -7.98
CA MET A 175 7.42 -11.87 -9.21
C MET A 175 8.37 -11.98 -10.40
N LEU A 176 7.97 -12.77 -11.38
CA LEU A 176 8.54 -12.78 -12.71
C LEU A 176 7.69 -11.90 -13.63
N ASP A 177 8.35 -11.05 -14.40
CA ASP A 177 7.69 -10.22 -15.39
C ASP A 177 8.60 -9.93 -16.59
N THR A 178 8.01 -9.44 -17.69
CA THR A 178 8.75 -9.00 -18.88
C THR A 178 8.55 -7.50 -19.11
N PRO A 179 9.53 -6.77 -19.68
CA PRO A 179 9.32 -5.36 -20.05
C PRO A 179 8.32 -5.21 -21.21
N ALA A 180 8.17 -6.24 -22.04
CA ALA A 180 7.18 -6.29 -23.11
C ALA A 180 5.76 -6.23 -22.52
N ARG A 181 4.98 -5.26 -22.98
CA ARG A 181 3.57 -5.10 -22.60
C ARG A 181 2.69 -5.45 -23.79
N LEU A 182 1.75 -6.35 -23.55
CA LEU A 182 0.86 -6.90 -24.56
C LEU A 182 -0.57 -6.49 -24.27
N ARG A 183 -1.41 -6.50 -25.30
CA ARG A 183 -2.85 -6.28 -25.19
C ARG A 183 -3.59 -7.52 -25.63
N PRO A 184 -4.78 -7.79 -25.07
CA PRO A 184 -5.64 -8.81 -25.64
C PRO A 184 -5.97 -8.47 -27.10
N LEU A 185 -5.98 -9.50 -27.94
CA LEU A 185 -6.34 -9.39 -29.33
C LEU A 185 -7.85 -9.61 -29.48
N VAL A 186 -8.50 -8.74 -30.25
CA VAL A 186 -9.90 -8.88 -30.67
C VAL A 186 -9.89 -8.96 -32.19
N ASN A 187 -10.27 -10.10 -32.75
CA ASN A 187 -10.20 -10.37 -34.19
C ASN A 187 -8.81 -10.13 -34.80
N GLY A 188 -7.75 -10.50 -34.07
CA GLY A 188 -6.35 -10.32 -34.50
C GLY A 188 -5.81 -8.90 -34.35
N VAL A 189 -6.60 -7.94 -33.85
CA VAL A 189 -6.19 -6.56 -33.63
C VAL A 189 -6.08 -6.27 -32.13
N ALA A 190 -5.02 -5.58 -31.71
CA ALA A 190 -4.83 -5.20 -30.31
C ALA A 190 -5.97 -4.29 -29.80
N ASN A 191 -6.61 -4.69 -28.69
CA ASN A 191 -7.68 -3.91 -28.09
C ASN A 191 -7.13 -2.73 -27.29
N MET A 192 -7.09 -1.54 -27.90
CA MET A 192 -6.60 -0.30 -27.29
C MET A 192 -7.44 0.19 -26.10
N GLN A 193 -8.63 -0.37 -25.87
CA GLN A 193 -9.47 -0.02 -24.71
C GLN A 193 -9.05 -0.74 -23.43
N VAL A 194 -8.14 -1.73 -23.53
CA VAL A 194 -7.60 -2.47 -22.39
C VAL A 194 -6.16 -2.03 -22.15
N ALA A 195 -5.82 -1.83 -20.87
CA ALA A 195 -4.48 -1.42 -20.48
C ALA A 195 -3.46 -2.48 -20.91
N PRO A 196 -2.33 -2.08 -21.53
CA PRO A 196 -1.30 -3.02 -21.94
C PRO A 196 -0.60 -3.56 -20.69
N ARG A 197 -0.49 -4.88 -20.58
CA ARG A 197 0.07 -5.53 -19.40
C ARG A 197 1.13 -6.54 -19.79
N SER A 198 2.10 -6.74 -18.91
CA SER A 198 3.07 -7.82 -19.10
C SER A 198 2.43 -9.14 -18.66
N PRO A 199 2.77 -10.29 -19.28
CA PRO A 199 2.58 -11.56 -18.61
C PRO A 199 3.42 -11.55 -17.33
N ILE A 200 2.85 -12.13 -16.26
CA ILE A 200 3.50 -12.17 -14.95
C ILE A 200 3.22 -13.50 -14.28
N TYR A 201 4.15 -13.91 -13.42
CA TYR A 201 3.95 -14.99 -12.46
C TYR A 201 4.37 -14.50 -11.07
N VAL A 202 3.57 -14.81 -10.06
CA VAL A 202 3.90 -14.51 -8.67
C VAL A 202 3.88 -15.81 -7.88
N GLY A 203 4.91 -16.04 -7.09
CA GLY A 203 5.04 -17.24 -6.27
C GLY A 203 5.88 -16.99 -5.02
N THR A 204 5.72 -17.87 -4.04
CA THR A 204 6.49 -17.83 -2.79
C THR A 204 7.68 -18.77 -2.92
N VAL A 205 8.87 -18.30 -2.53
CA VAL A 205 10.12 -19.07 -2.56
C VAL A 205 10.03 -20.28 -1.63
N HIS A 206 10.31 -21.46 -2.19
CA HIS A 206 10.36 -22.73 -1.48
C HIS A 206 11.47 -23.62 -2.06
N GLY A 207 12.58 -23.73 -1.33
CA GLY A 207 13.78 -24.42 -1.82
C GLY A 207 14.36 -23.75 -3.07
N ILE A 208 14.61 -24.52 -4.12
CA ILE A 208 15.15 -24.01 -5.40
C ILE A 208 14.08 -23.48 -6.37
N SER A 209 12.80 -23.54 -5.99
CA SER A 209 11.67 -23.16 -6.84
C SER A 209 10.70 -22.23 -6.10
N THR A 210 9.57 -21.95 -6.74
CA THR A 210 8.47 -21.17 -6.19
C THR A 210 7.18 -21.97 -6.23
N VAL A 211 6.34 -21.76 -5.23
CA VAL A 211 4.99 -22.33 -5.18
C VAL A 211 3.99 -21.20 -5.45
N SER A 212 3.03 -21.46 -6.32
CA SER A 212 1.93 -20.51 -6.54
C SER A 212 1.01 -20.52 -5.33
N ASP A 213 0.58 -19.34 -4.91
CA ASP A 213 -0.31 -19.16 -3.77
C ASP A 213 -1.69 -18.73 -4.25
N SER A 214 -2.70 -19.55 -3.99
CA SER A 214 -4.09 -19.30 -4.38
C SER A 214 -4.63 -17.99 -3.80
N ASN A 215 -4.19 -17.57 -2.62
CA ASN A 215 -4.63 -16.33 -2.00
C ASN A 215 -4.08 -15.09 -2.73
N ILE A 216 -2.84 -15.18 -3.23
CA ILE A 216 -2.24 -14.11 -4.05
C ILE A 216 -2.96 -14.03 -5.41
N SER A 217 -3.30 -15.17 -6.00
CA SER A 217 -3.95 -15.25 -7.31
C SER A 217 -5.31 -14.51 -7.39
N THR A 218 -5.97 -14.28 -6.26
CA THR A 218 -7.23 -13.50 -6.21
C THR A 218 -7.01 -12.00 -6.49
N TYR A 219 -5.84 -11.47 -6.10
CA TYR A 219 -5.51 -10.04 -6.24
C TYR A 219 -4.69 -9.74 -7.50
N VAL A 220 -4.00 -10.75 -8.04
CA VAL A 220 -3.03 -10.60 -9.12
C VAL A 220 -3.50 -11.31 -10.39
N ASN A 221 -3.51 -10.60 -11.51
CA ASN A 221 -3.85 -11.16 -12.80
C ASN A 221 -2.66 -11.89 -13.44
N MET A 222 -2.56 -13.20 -13.18
CA MET A 222 -1.53 -14.08 -13.76
C MET A 222 -1.94 -14.72 -15.10
N ASN A 223 -3.02 -14.26 -15.74
CA ASN A 223 -3.40 -14.79 -17.05
C ASN A 223 -2.50 -14.18 -18.13
N HIS A 224 -2.17 -14.87 -19.21
CA HIS A 224 -1.43 -14.30 -20.31
C HIS A 224 -2.27 -13.24 -21.05
N PRO A 225 -1.73 -12.06 -21.43
CA PRO A 225 -2.52 -10.96 -21.99
C PRO A 225 -3.21 -11.26 -23.32
N GLU A 226 -2.55 -12.02 -24.19
CA GLU A 226 -3.07 -12.33 -25.52
C GLU A 226 -3.92 -13.60 -25.55
N THR A 227 -3.44 -14.68 -24.94
CA THR A 227 -4.08 -16.01 -24.98
C THR A 227 -5.07 -16.24 -23.84
N GLY A 228 -5.00 -15.48 -22.75
CA GLY A 228 -5.82 -15.68 -21.55
C GLY A 228 -5.41 -16.89 -20.70
N GLU A 229 -4.40 -17.67 -21.10
CA GLU A 229 -3.92 -18.85 -20.38
C GLU A 229 -3.41 -18.48 -18.98
N HIS A 230 -3.83 -19.22 -17.95
CA HIS A 230 -3.40 -18.95 -16.58
C HIS A 230 -1.95 -19.44 -16.35
N LEU A 231 -1.04 -18.53 -15.97
CA LEU A 231 0.36 -18.84 -15.71
C LEU A 231 0.53 -19.36 -14.27
N ALA A 232 0.19 -20.63 -14.06
CA ALA A 232 0.16 -21.26 -12.73
C ALA A 232 1.54 -21.57 -12.12
N SER A 233 2.60 -21.58 -12.93
CA SER A 233 3.96 -21.92 -12.49
C SER A 233 5.03 -21.07 -13.17
N ALA A 234 6.21 -21.02 -12.55
CA ALA A 234 7.37 -20.37 -13.13
C ALA A 234 7.78 -21.01 -14.48
N ASP A 235 7.77 -22.35 -14.58
CA ASP A 235 8.04 -23.07 -15.83
C ASP A 235 7.11 -22.63 -16.96
N LEU A 236 5.79 -22.62 -16.69
CA LEU A 236 4.80 -22.21 -17.68
C LEU A 236 5.00 -20.76 -18.10
N PHE A 237 5.29 -19.86 -17.16
CA PHE A 237 5.63 -18.47 -17.48
C PHE A 237 6.86 -18.38 -18.39
N LEU A 238 7.97 -19.06 -18.06
CA LEU A 238 9.21 -19.00 -18.83
C LEU A 238 9.01 -19.52 -20.27
N ARG A 239 8.22 -20.57 -20.45
CA ARG A 239 7.89 -21.14 -21.78
C ARG A 239 6.92 -20.28 -22.58
N ARG A 240 6.10 -19.48 -21.92
CA ARG A 240 5.11 -18.57 -22.53
C ARG A 240 5.57 -17.11 -22.52
N ALA A 241 6.83 -16.85 -22.19
CA ALA A 241 7.37 -15.51 -22.25
C ALA A 241 7.30 -14.98 -23.70
N PRO A 242 6.88 -13.74 -23.91
CA PRO A 242 6.71 -13.19 -25.25
C PRO A 242 8.05 -13.10 -25.96
N SER A 243 8.08 -13.52 -27.23
CA SER A 243 9.24 -13.36 -28.08
C SER A 243 9.47 -11.88 -28.42
N ILE A 244 10.71 -11.42 -28.34
CA ILE A 244 11.10 -10.07 -28.75
C ILE A 244 11.88 -10.13 -30.07
N GLY A 245 11.19 -10.09 -31.20
CA GLY A 245 11.76 -9.76 -32.52
C GLY A 245 13.14 -10.34 -32.86
N GLY A 246 13.35 -11.65 -32.69
CA GLY A 246 14.59 -12.34 -33.03
C GLY A 246 15.66 -12.43 -31.93
N GLY A 247 15.39 -11.89 -30.73
CA GLY A 247 16.23 -12.01 -29.53
C GLY A 247 15.61 -12.89 -28.44
N GLN A 248 16.40 -13.17 -27.40
CA GLN A 248 15.91 -13.85 -26.20
C GLN A 248 15.00 -12.94 -25.38
N SER A 249 13.88 -13.47 -24.87
CA SER A 249 12.97 -12.72 -24.00
C SER A 249 13.67 -12.23 -22.73
N LEU A 250 13.61 -10.92 -22.47
CA LEU A 250 14.14 -10.35 -21.23
C LEU A 250 13.18 -10.66 -20.08
N ILE A 251 13.63 -11.47 -19.11
CA ILE A 251 12.85 -11.80 -17.93
C ILE A 251 13.42 -11.06 -16.73
N ARG A 252 12.53 -10.50 -15.92
CA ARG A 252 12.86 -9.76 -14.70
C ARG A 252 12.32 -10.52 -13.52
N LEU A 253 13.19 -10.78 -12.54
CA LEU A 253 12.83 -11.33 -11.25
C LEU A 253 12.95 -10.23 -10.19
N ARG A 254 11.90 -10.04 -9.41
CA ARG A 254 11.86 -9.04 -8.33
C ARG A 254 11.20 -9.64 -7.09
N ALA A 255 11.67 -9.24 -5.91
CA ALA A 255 10.95 -9.51 -4.67
C ALA A 255 9.82 -8.50 -4.50
N VAL A 256 8.64 -8.99 -4.10
CA VAL A 256 7.44 -8.16 -3.95
C VAL A 256 6.78 -8.44 -2.59
N HIS A 257 6.12 -7.41 -2.07
CA HIS A 257 5.25 -7.51 -0.90
C HIS A 257 3.82 -7.18 -1.33
N LEU A 258 2.87 -8.05 -0.96
CA LEU A 258 1.46 -7.66 -0.99
C LEU A 258 1.14 -6.99 0.34
N ILE A 259 0.64 -5.76 0.29
CA ILE A 259 0.28 -4.97 1.46
C ILE A 259 -1.21 -4.70 1.38
N LYS A 260 -1.92 -4.97 2.47
CA LYS A 260 -3.34 -4.64 2.63
C LYS A 260 -3.46 -3.53 3.67
N TYR A 261 -4.13 -2.45 3.30
CA TYR A 261 -4.64 -1.45 4.23
C TYR A 261 -6.08 -1.75 4.53
N TYR A 262 -6.49 -1.68 5.79
CA TYR A 262 -7.88 -1.85 6.16
C TYR A 262 -8.28 -0.99 7.35
N LEU A 263 -9.59 -0.71 7.43
CA LEU A 263 -10.20 0.01 8.54
C LEU A 263 -10.95 -0.95 9.45
N GLU A 264 -10.67 -0.86 10.76
CA GLU A 264 -11.39 -1.60 11.80
C GLU A 264 -12.15 -0.62 12.70
N GLU A 265 -13.40 -0.95 13.04
CA GLU A 265 -14.23 -0.10 13.89
C GLU A 265 -13.67 -0.01 15.31
N MET A 266 -13.52 1.20 15.81
CA MET A 266 -13.14 1.49 17.18
C MET A 266 -14.40 1.74 18.00
N LYS A 267 -14.67 0.88 18.97
CA LYS A 267 -15.75 1.08 19.94
C LYS A 267 -15.21 1.92 21.10
N GLU A 268 -15.44 3.23 21.06
CA GLU A 268 -15.16 4.13 22.18
C GLU A 268 -16.45 4.34 22.99
N THR A 269 -16.39 4.03 24.29
CA THR A 269 -17.54 4.09 25.19
C THR A 269 -18.05 5.54 25.30
N GLY A 270 -19.27 5.82 24.84
CA GLY A 270 -19.90 7.14 24.97
C GLY A 270 -19.81 8.06 23.74
N SER A 271 -19.18 7.65 22.64
CA SER A 271 -19.19 8.42 21.38
C SER A 271 -20.27 7.91 20.42
N THR A 272 -21.09 8.82 19.88
CA THR A 272 -22.05 8.53 18.79
C THR A 272 -21.40 8.53 17.41
N GLN A 273 -20.16 9.03 17.29
CA GLN A 273 -19.42 9.02 16.04
C GLN A 273 -18.69 7.68 15.86
N ARG A 274 -18.97 7.02 14.73
CA ARG A 274 -18.22 5.84 14.30
C ARG A 274 -16.80 6.24 13.90
N MET A 275 -15.82 5.70 14.60
CA MET A 275 -14.41 5.95 14.37
C MET A 275 -13.72 4.64 13.97
N ALA A 276 -12.66 4.73 13.16
CA ALA A 276 -11.89 3.57 12.73
C ALA A 276 -10.41 3.66 13.11
N ARG A 277 -9.76 2.51 13.20
CA ARG A 277 -8.31 2.38 13.19
C ARG A 277 -7.86 1.95 11.80
N LEU A 278 -6.87 2.65 11.25
CA LEU A 278 -6.23 2.29 9.99
C LEU A 278 -5.06 1.37 10.27
N TYR A 279 -5.12 0.16 9.71
CA TYR A 279 -4.06 -0.84 9.81
C TYR A 279 -3.40 -1.08 8.46
N LYS A 280 -2.13 -1.45 8.52
CA LYS A 280 -1.35 -2.04 7.43
C LYS A 280 -1.02 -3.48 7.80
N VAL A 281 -1.20 -4.41 6.86
CA VAL A 281 -0.73 -5.78 7.01
C VAL A 281 -0.02 -6.25 5.75
N SER A 282 1.14 -6.87 5.92
CA SER A 282 1.91 -7.44 4.82
C SER A 282 1.63 -8.94 4.69
N TYR A 283 1.60 -9.43 3.46
CA TYR A 283 1.50 -10.84 3.16
C TYR A 283 2.89 -11.49 3.14
N ALA A 284 3.07 -12.56 3.89
CA ALA A 284 4.31 -13.33 3.92
C ALA A 284 3.99 -14.78 4.32
N GLU A 285 4.80 -15.74 3.86
CA GLU A 285 4.66 -17.15 4.24
C GLU A 285 3.25 -17.75 4.00
N GLY A 286 2.57 -17.31 2.94
CA GLY A 286 1.24 -17.82 2.62
C GLY A 286 0.10 -17.31 3.51
N ARG A 287 0.33 -16.24 4.30
CA ARG A 287 -0.67 -15.64 5.18
C ARG A 287 -0.50 -14.12 5.31
N TRP A 288 -1.56 -13.45 5.73
CA TRP A 288 -1.49 -12.07 6.21
C TRP A 288 -0.80 -12.07 7.59
N GLY A 289 0.24 -11.25 7.74
CA GLY A 289 1.01 -11.14 8.99
C GLY A 289 0.30 -10.33 10.08
N THR A 290 1.06 -9.88 11.06
CA THR A 290 0.54 -9.06 12.16
C THR A 290 0.18 -7.66 11.68
N PRO A 291 -1.05 -7.16 11.97
CA PRO A 291 -1.42 -5.79 11.63
C PRO A 291 -0.58 -4.75 12.38
N VAL A 292 -0.18 -3.70 11.68
CA VAL A 292 0.50 -2.52 12.22
C VAL A 292 -0.49 -1.36 12.21
N LEU A 293 -0.76 -0.78 13.39
CA LEU A 293 -1.59 0.41 13.51
C LEU A 293 -0.85 1.59 12.89
N LEU A 294 -1.48 2.26 11.92
CA LEU A 294 -0.95 3.46 11.29
C LEU A 294 -1.52 4.73 11.91
N ALA A 295 -2.84 4.78 12.09
CA ALA A 295 -3.53 5.92 12.66
C ALA A 295 -4.82 5.45 13.36
N ASP A 296 -5.17 6.12 14.45
CA ASP A 296 -6.43 5.95 15.15
C ASP A 296 -7.46 7.01 14.70
N ARG A 297 -8.70 6.90 15.19
CA ARG A 297 -9.78 7.89 14.97
C ARG A 297 -9.95 8.34 13.51
N VAL A 298 -9.76 7.42 12.56
CA VAL A 298 -9.88 7.65 11.13
C VAL A 298 -11.35 7.62 10.70
N GLU A 299 -11.77 8.62 9.95
CA GLU A 299 -13.07 8.66 9.26
C GLU A 299 -12.97 7.91 7.93
N LYS A 300 -11.94 8.24 7.13
CA LYS A 300 -11.69 7.62 5.83
C LYS A 300 -10.24 7.78 5.36
N LEU A 301 -9.80 6.84 4.53
CA LEU A 301 -8.60 6.97 3.70
C LEU A 301 -9.04 7.17 2.25
N SER A 302 -8.67 8.29 1.65
CA SER A 302 -8.97 8.58 0.24
C SER A 302 -7.71 8.40 -0.60
N LEU A 303 -7.81 7.60 -1.66
CA LEU A 303 -6.78 7.39 -2.67
C LEU A 303 -7.30 7.93 -4.00
N ARG A 304 -6.50 8.73 -4.69
CA ARG A 304 -6.87 9.37 -5.96
C ARG A 304 -5.74 9.27 -6.97
N ARG A 305 -6.09 9.01 -8.23
CA ARG A 305 -5.25 9.24 -9.39
C ARG A 305 -5.98 10.20 -10.31
N ASP A 306 -5.34 11.31 -10.66
CA ASP A 306 -5.92 12.29 -11.60
C ASP A 306 -5.98 11.76 -13.04
N SER A 307 -5.15 10.77 -13.35
CA SER A 307 -5.14 10.17 -14.67
C SER A 307 -4.54 8.78 -14.65
N ILE A 308 -5.19 7.84 -15.36
CA ILE A 308 -4.64 6.54 -15.74
C ILE A 308 -3.43 6.66 -16.69
N LEU A 309 -3.13 7.85 -17.22
CA LEU A 309 -1.90 8.12 -17.98
C LEU A 309 -0.71 8.47 -17.08
N LYS A 310 -0.95 8.68 -15.78
CA LYS A 310 0.07 9.02 -14.78
C LYS A 310 0.15 7.91 -13.72
N ARG A 311 1.35 7.67 -13.22
CA ARG A 311 1.61 6.71 -12.13
C ARG A 311 1.56 7.34 -10.74
N MET A 312 1.20 8.60 -10.62
CA MET A 312 1.12 9.25 -9.31
C MET A 312 -0.20 8.91 -8.62
N ILE A 313 -0.12 8.48 -7.36
CA ILE A 313 -1.26 8.24 -6.47
C ILE A 313 -1.21 9.27 -5.36
N TYR A 314 -2.25 10.08 -5.25
CA TYR A 314 -2.49 10.95 -4.13
C TYR A 314 -3.25 10.19 -3.05
N PHE A 315 -2.91 10.45 -1.79
CA PHE A 315 -3.60 9.87 -0.66
C PHE A 315 -3.80 10.91 0.43
N LYS A 316 -4.87 10.72 1.21
CA LYS A 316 -5.16 11.56 2.38
C LYS A 316 -5.86 10.74 3.45
N VAL A 317 -5.32 10.77 4.66
CA VAL A 317 -5.98 10.22 5.85
C VAL A 317 -6.83 11.33 6.45
N LYS A 318 -8.14 11.10 6.59
CA LYS A 318 -9.05 12.04 7.26
C LYS A 318 -9.39 11.47 8.64
N LYS A 319 -8.95 12.14 9.70
CA LYS A 319 -9.37 11.86 11.09
C LYS A 319 -10.74 12.47 11.38
N VAL A 320 -11.47 11.88 12.33
CA VAL A 320 -12.71 12.41 12.88
C VAL A 320 -12.39 13.63 13.75
N ASP A 321 -13.14 14.72 13.57
CA ASP A 321 -12.97 15.93 14.37
C ASP A 321 -13.52 15.72 15.79
N THR A 322 -12.60 15.53 16.75
CA THR A 322 -12.95 15.29 18.16
C THR A 322 -13.06 16.56 19.00
N THR A 323 -12.88 17.75 18.41
CA THR A 323 -12.95 19.01 19.17
C THR A 323 -14.38 19.45 19.50
N LYS A 324 -15.39 18.87 18.84
CA LYS A 324 -16.82 19.16 19.09
C LYS A 324 -17.43 18.42 20.29
N THR A 325 -16.77 17.40 20.83
CA THR A 325 -17.29 16.56 21.92
C THR A 325 -16.76 16.94 23.31
N ALA A 326 -15.86 17.91 23.42
CA ALA A 326 -15.30 18.38 24.69
C ALA A 326 -16.05 19.59 25.30
N SER A 327 -17.30 19.83 24.88
CA SER A 327 -18.20 20.76 25.56
C SER A 327 -18.94 20.02 26.70
N LEU A 328 -18.27 19.93 27.85
CA LEU A 328 -18.90 19.77 29.16
C LEU A 328 -18.94 21.14 29.84
#